data_AF-M0C5U5-F1
#
_entry.id   AF-M0C5U5-F1
#
_cell.length_a   1.000
_cell.length_b   1.000
_cell.length_c   1.000
_cell.angle_alpha   90.00
_cell.angle_beta   90.00
_cell.angle_gamma   90.00
#
_symmetry.space_group_name_H-M   'P 1'
#
loop_
_entity.id
_entity.type
_entity.pdbx_description
1 polymer ?
#
loop_
_entity_poly.entity_id
_entity_poly.type
_entity_poly.pdbx_seq_one_letter_code
_entity_poly.pdbx_strand_id
1 'polypeptide(L)'
;MGIIDRFEEEYLDVSSSRATVRELLELFVGAVLFVVGASALASYLLGQQVAMWLAVALTIVFTITIVSQAYWAMTGREDYD
;
A
#
# COMPACT_ATOMS: atom_id res chain seq x y z
N MET A 1 8.24 -32.56 8.68
CA MET A 1 8.13 -31.13 8.35
C MET A 1 7.91 -30.38 9.64
N GLY A 2 8.88 -29.59 10.05
CA GLY A 2 8.82 -28.83 11.30
C GLY A 2 7.76 -27.75 11.24
N ILE A 3 7.30 -27.28 12.41
CA ILE A 3 6.43 -26.10 12.50
C ILE A 3 7.06 -24.89 11.79
N ILE A 4 8.40 -24.81 11.79
CA ILE A 4 9.17 -23.75 11.13
C ILE A 4 9.05 -23.84 9.60
N ASP A 5 9.18 -25.04 8.99
CA ASP A 5 9.05 -25.22 7.53
C ASP A 5 7.68 -24.75 7.02
N ARG A 6 6.61 -24.98 7.80
CA ARG A 6 5.25 -24.54 7.45
C ARG A 6 5.13 -23.02 7.45
N PHE A 7 5.72 -22.35 8.43
CA PHE A 7 5.71 -20.89 8.46
C PHE A 7 6.55 -20.33 7.30
N GLU A 8 7.71 -20.91 7.01
CA GLU A 8 8.56 -20.49 5.90
C GLU A 8 7.86 -20.64 4.54
N GLU A 9 7.19 -21.77 4.27
CA GLU A 9 6.39 -21.96 3.05
C GLU A 9 5.24 -20.96 2.94
N GLU A 10 4.53 -20.68 4.04
CA GLU A 10 3.39 -19.74 4.04
C GLU A 10 3.83 -18.27 3.88
N TYR A 11 4.97 -17.89 4.46
CA TYR A 11 5.58 -16.57 4.21
C TYR A 11 6.18 -16.46 2.80
N LEU A 12 6.69 -17.56 2.24
CA LEU A 12 7.19 -17.60 0.85
C LEU A 12 6.05 -17.42 -0.14
N ASP A 13 4.90 -18.06 0.06
CA ASP A 13 3.73 -17.97 -0.82
C ASP A 13 3.16 -16.54 -0.86
N VAL A 14 3.04 -15.88 0.30
CA VAL A 14 2.66 -14.46 0.39
C VAL A 14 3.69 -13.53 -0.26
N SER A 15 4.99 -13.88 -0.21
CA SER A 15 6.07 -13.10 -0.85
C SER A 15 6.21 -13.30 -2.36
N SER A 16 5.52 -14.30 -2.93
CA SER A 16 5.63 -14.66 -4.35
C SER A 16 4.76 -13.79 -5.26
N SER A 17 3.74 -13.13 -4.70
CA SER A 17 2.84 -12.25 -5.45
C SER A 17 3.52 -10.92 -5.74
N ARG A 18 4.15 -10.82 -6.91
CA ARG A 18 4.68 -9.55 -7.41
C ARG A 18 3.52 -8.62 -7.76
N ALA A 19 3.49 -7.44 -7.14
CA ALA A 19 2.61 -6.38 -7.59
C ALA A 19 2.97 -6.01 -9.04
N THR A 20 2.05 -6.23 -9.96
CA THR A 20 2.17 -5.83 -11.36
C THR A 20 2.06 -4.31 -11.50
N VAL A 21 2.61 -3.75 -12.59
CA VAL A 21 2.48 -2.30 -12.89
C VAL A 21 1.01 -1.86 -12.94
N ARG A 22 0.11 -2.74 -13.40
CA ARG A 22 -1.33 -2.48 -13.38
C ARG A 22 -1.84 -2.32 -11.94
N GLU A 23 -1.52 -3.25 -11.05
CA GLU A 23 -1.95 -3.20 -9.65
C GLU A 23 -1.38 -1.97 -8.93
N LEU A 24 -0.15 -1.56 -9.24
CA LEU A 24 0.43 -0.31 -8.73
C LEU A 24 -0.34 0.93 -9.20
N LEU A 25 -0.76 0.96 -10.47
CA LEU A 25 -1.58 2.06 -11.01
C LEU A 25 -2.99 2.07 -10.40
N GLU A 26 -3.62 0.90 -10.25
CA GLU A 26 -4.92 0.76 -9.59
C GLU A 26 -4.84 1.21 -8.13
N LEU A 27 -3.77 0.83 -7.41
CA LEU A 27 -3.51 1.28 -6.05
C LEU A 27 -3.32 2.80 -6.00
N PHE A 28 -2.55 3.38 -6.90
CA PHE A 28 -2.34 4.83 -6.95
C PHE A 28 -3.64 5.59 -7.21
N VAL A 29 -4.42 5.16 -8.20
CA VAL A 29 -5.71 5.78 -8.52
C VAL A 29 -6.69 5.62 -7.34
N GLY A 30 -6.78 4.43 -6.76
CA GLY A 30 -7.61 4.15 -5.59
C GLY A 30 -7.22 5.01 -4.39
N ALA A 31 -5.93 5.17 -4.13
CA ALA A 31 -5.41 6.03 -3.08
C ALA A 31 -5.79 7.49 -3.28
N VAL A 32 -5.61 8.04 -4.49
CA VAL A 32 -5.99 9.43 -4.81
C VAL A 32 -7.49 9.64 -4.60
N LEU A 33 -8.31 8.76 -5.17
CA LEU A 33 -9.78 8.84 -5.03
C LEU A 33 -10.20 8.73 -3.55
N PHE A 34 -9.56 7.85 -2.80
CA PHE A 34 -9.83 7.67 -1.37
C PHE A 34 -9.46 8.92 -0.56
N VAL A 35 -8.27 9.49 -0.76
CA VAL A 35 -7.84 10.72 -0.07
C VAL A 35 -8.80 11.85 -0.37
N VAL A 36 -9.14 12.08 -1.65
CA VAL A 36 -10.06 13.15 -2.04
C VAL A 36 -11.45 12.93 -1.43
N GLY A 37 -11.99 11.72 -1.52
CA GLY A 37 -13.31 11.39 -0.99
C GLY A 37 -13.37 11.51 0.54
N ALA A 38 -12.38 10.98 1.25
CA ALA A 38 -12.28 11.05 2.70
C ALA A 38 -12.09 12.49 3.18
N SER A 39 -11.24 13.29 2.52
CA SER A 39 -11.03 14.70 2.85
C SER A 39 -12.26 15.55 2.56
N ALA A 40 -12.98 15.31 1.46
CA ALA A 40 -14.23 16.01 1.16
C ALA A 40 -15.29 15.71 2.23
N LEU A 41 -15.44 14.45 2.61
CA LEU A 41 -16.37 14.03 3.67
C LEU A 41 -15.98 14.64 5.02
N ALA A 42 -14.69 14.62 5.38
CA ALA A 42 -14.18 15.22 6.61
C ALA A 42 -14.38 16.74 6.62
N SER A 43 -14.22 17.42 5.48
CA SER A 43 -14.46 18.86 5.36
C SER A 43 -15.94 19.17 5.61
N TYR A 44 -16.83 18.35 5.03
CA TYR A 44 -18.27 18.49 5.20
C TYR A 44 -18.76 18.23 6.64
N LEU A 45 -18.21 17.21 7.32
CA LEU A 45 -18.71 16.76 8.62
C LEU A 45 -17.96 17.36 9.83
N LEU A 46 -16.65 17.57 9.70
CA LEU A 46 -15.74 17.89 10.80
C LEU A 46 -15.01 19.22 10.61
N GLY A 47 -15.17 19.84 9.44
CA GLY A 47 -14.58 21.12 9.08
C GLY A 47 -13.20 21.03 8.42
N GLN A 48 -12.77 22.18 7.89
CA GLN A 48 -11.61 22.29 7.00
C GLN A 48 -10.28 21.88 7.67
N GLN A 49 -10.11 22.20 8.96
CA GLN A 49 -8.88 21.92 9.68
C GLN A 49 -8.64 20.39 9.79
N VAL A 50 -9.68 19.64 10.17
CA VAL A 50 -9.61 18.18 10.31
C VAL A 50 -9.40 17.53 8.94
N ALA A 51 -10.09 18.00 7.91
CA ALA A 51 -9.93 17.51 6.55
C ALA A 51 -8.50 17.64 6.03
N MET A 52 -7.84 18.77 6.35
CA MET A 52 -6.46 19.03 5.95
C MET A 52 -5.47 18.08 6.65
N TRP A 53 -5.59 17.92 7.97
CA TRP A 53 -4.76 16.97 8.71
C TRP A 53 -4.95 15.53 8.22
N LEU A 54 -6.19 15.13 7.97
CA LEU A 54 -6.51 13.81 7.42
C LEU A 54 -5.90 13.61 6.03
N ALA A 55 -6.00 14.61 5.14
CA ALA A 55 -5.41 14.57 3.81
C ALA A 55 -3.90 14.34 3.87
N VAL A 56 -3.20 15.10 4.72
CA VAL A 56 -1.75 15.00 4.93
C VAL A 56 -1.39 13.61 5.44
N ALA A 57 -2.07 13.13 6.48
CA ALA A 57 -1.80 11.83 7.08
C ALA A 57 -1.99 10.68 6.07
N LEU A 58 -3.12 10.68 5.35
CA LEU A 58 -3.40 9.65 4.34
C LEU A 58 -2.41 9.70 3.18
N THR A 59 -2.04 10.90 2.72
CA THR A 59 -1.05 11.06 1.64
C THR A 59 0.30 10.45 2.02
N ILE A 60 0.76 10.67 3.25
CA ILE A 60 2.00 10.07 3.76
C ILE A 60 1.89 8.54 3.77
N VAL A 61 0.81 8.00 4.33
CA VAL A 61 0.59 6.55 4.41
C VAL A 61 0.59 5.91 3.01
N PHE A 62 -0.21 6.44 2.09
CA PHE A 62 -0.27 5.88 0.73
C PHE A 62 1.04 6.04 -0.03
N THR A 63 1.79 7.13 0.19
CA THR A 63 3.11 7.30 -0.41
C THR A 63 4.06 6.19 0.05
N ILE A 64 4.12 5.93 1.36
CA ILE A 64 4.95 4.85 1.91
C ILE A 64 4.52 3.50 1.32
N THR A 65 3.21 3.23 1.28
CA THR A 65 2.67 1.99 0.72
C THR A 65 3.07 1.80 -0.74
N ILE A 66 2.86 2.81 -1.59
CA ILE A 66 3.16 2.72 -3.02
C ILE A 66 4.66 2.56 -3.26
N VAL A 67 5.50 3.32 -2.56
CA VAL A 67 6.96 3.20 -2.67
C VAL A 67 7.42 1.81 -2.23
N SER A 68 6.84 1.26 -1.17
CA SER A 68 7.18 -0.09 -0.68
C SER A 68 6.81 -1.16 -1.71
N GLN A 69 5.59 -1.08 -2.27
CA GLN A 69 5.14 -2.02 -3.30
C GLN A 69 5.97 -1.89 -4.59
N ALA A 70 6.29 -0.66 -5.01
CA ALA A 70 7.14 -0.40 -6.17
C ALA A 70 8.57 -0.92 -5.98
N TYR A 71 9.15 -0.72 -4.78
CA TYR A 71 10.48 -1.25 -4.44
C TYR A 71 10.49 -2.77 -4.59
N TRP A 72 9.55 -3.48 -3.94
CA TRP A 72 9.47 -4.93 -4.03
C TRP A 72 9.18 -5.45 -5.44
N ALA A 73 8.39 -4.72 -6.23
CA ALA A 73 8.13 -5.05 -7.63
C ALA A 73 9.40 -4.94 -8.50
N MET A 74 10.29 -3.98 -8.21
CA MET A 74 11.55 -3.77 -8.95
C MET A 74 12.67 -4.70 -8.48
N THR A 75 12.83 -4.89 -7.17
CA THR A 75 13.93 -5.66 -6.56
C THR A 75 13.58 -7.12 -6.32
N GLY A 76 12.54 -7.65 -6.98
CA GLY A 76 12.01 -8.99 -6.74
C GLY A 76 13.06 -10.08 -6.95
N ARG A 77 13.64 -10.55 -5.81
CA ARG A 77 14.46 -11.75 -5.59
C ARG A 77 15.27 -12.24 -6.82
N GLU A 78 16.42 -11.63 -7.09
CA GLU A 78 17.55 -12.34 -7.71
C GLU A 78 18.42 -13.09 -6.67
N ASP A 79 18.24 -12.81 -5.37
CA ASP A 79 19.09 -13.33 -4.29
C ASP A 79 18.63 -14.69 -3.69
N TYR A 80 17.70 -15.40 -4.34
CA TYR A 80 17.17 -16.69 -3.89
C TYR A 80 17.21 -17.76 -5.00
N ASP A 81 18.32 -17.80 -5.74
CA ASP A 81 18.74 -18.97 -6.52
C ASP A 81 19.86 -19.73 -5.80
#